data_AF-A0A1F4FVA4-F1
#
_entry.id   AF-A0A1F4FVA4-F1
#
_cell.length_a   1.000
_cell.length_b   1.000
_cell.length_c   1.000
_cell.angle_alpha   90.00
_cell.angle_beta   90.00
_cell.angle_gamma   90.00
#
_symmetry.space_group_name_H-M   'P 1'
#
loop_
_entity.id
_entity.type
_entity.pdbx_description
1 polymer ?
#
loop_
_entity_poly.entity_id
_entity_poly.type
_entity_poly.pdbx_seq_one_letter_code
_entity_poly.pdbx_strand_id
1 'polypeptide(L)'
;MGKTISYKRPDGKSVNGYLAEPTQGSNAPGMVVIQEWWGLNDQIKGVADKLAKAGYRALVPDLYRGKSTVDAKEAEHLMTGLNFGDAAGQDIRGAVQYLKSSGSAKAGITGFCMGGALTLLGAVNVPETDAAVAWYGFPPLEYIDPSKIKAPLLGHYALHDEFFTIDKVDELEKKLRGAGVKFEFHRYDAKHAFANETADSKNLPPLKYHPQAAEQAWKRTMDFLDRHLKR
;
A
#
# COMPACT_ATOMS: atom_id res chain seq x y z
N MET A 1 -19.48 -0.34 -7.13
CA MET A 1 -19.23 -0.08 -5.71
C MET A 1 -18.78 -1.39 -5.09
N GLY A 2 -17.78 -1.35 -4.22
CA GLY A 2 -17.24 -2.54 -3.54
C GLY A 2 -18.14 -3.02 -2.40
N LYS A 3 -17.78 -4.18 -1.85
CA LYS A 3 -18.51 -4.87 -0.79
C LYS A 3 -17.58 -5.23 0.36
N THR A 4 -18.10 -5.24 1.58
CA THR A 4 -17.35 -5.78 2.72
C THR A 4 -17.33 -7.30 2.63
N ILE A 5 -16.14 -7.87 2.79
CA ILE A 5 -15.91 -9.32 2.87
C ILE A 5 -15.16 -9.66 4.16
N SER A 6 -15.19 -10.93 4.54
CA SER A 6 -14.27 -11.49 5.53
C SER A 6 -13.35 -12.49 4.84
N TYR A 7 -12.06 -12.47 5.18
CA TYR A 7 -11.07 -13.40 4.65
C TYR A 7 -10.16 -13.94 5.75
N LYS A 8 -9.50 -15.07 5.45
CA LYS A 8 -8.65 -15.78 6.40
C LYS A 8 -7.23 -15.22 6.41
N ARG A 9 -6.70 -15.03 7.60
CA ARG A 9 -5.28 -14.84 7.88
C ARG A 9 -4.55 -16.19 7.85
N PRO A 10 -3.22 -16.20 7.62
CA PRO A 10 -2.40 -17.42 7.72
C PRO A 10 -2.49 -18.14 9.07
N ASP A 11 -2.68 -17.41 10.17
CA ASP A 11 -2.91 -17.96 11.52
C ASP A 11 -4.33 -18.52 11.75
N GLY A 12 -5.18 -18.56 10.72
CA GLY A 12 -6.54 -19.12 10.77
C GLY A 12 -7.62 -18.15 11.29
N LYS A 13 -7.22 -17.00 11.85
CA LYS A 13 -8.17 -15.93 12.23
C LYS A 13 -8.78 -15.29 10.98
N SER A 14 -9.78 -14.46 11.20
CA SER A 14 -10.44 -13.71 10.13
C SER A 14 -10.22 -12.20 10.31
N VAL A 15 -10.20 -11.49 9.20
CA VAL A 15 -10.19 -10.03 9.14
C VAL A 15 -11.17 -9.58 8.06
N ASN A 16 -11.80 -8.44 8.25
CA ASN A 16 -12.70 -7.86 7.27
C ASN A 16 -11.92 -7.00 6.28
N GLY A 17 -12.52 -6.75 5.12
CA GLY A 17 -11.96 -5.82 4.16
C GLY A 17 -12.98 -5.35 3.13
N TYR A 18 -12.67 -4.26 2.45
CA TYR A 18 -13.47 -3.72 1.35
C TYR A 18 -12.94 -4.28 0.03
N LEU A 19 -13.74 -5.06 -0.68
CA LEU A 19 -13.41 -5.62 -1.99
C LEU A 19 -14.14 -4.85 -3.09
N ALA A 20 -13.37 -4.19 -3.95
CA ALA A 20 -13.84 -3.61 -5.21
C ALA A 20 -13.44 -4.52 -6.38
N GLU A 21 -14.42 -4.88 -7.21
CA GLU A 21 -14.21 -5.79 -8.35
C GLU A 21 -14.44 -5.03 -9.67
N PRO A 22 -13.68 -5.37 -10.74
CA PRO A 22 -13.89 -4.80 -12.06
C PRO A 22 -15.20 -5.33 -12.67
N THR A 23 -15.79 -4.57 -13.60
CA THR A 23 -17.05 -4.96 -14.26
C THR A 23 -16.93 -6.25 -15.06
N GLN A 24 -15.75 -6.55 -15.61
CA GLN A 24 -15.49 -7.77 -16.38
C GLN A 24 -14.27 -8.50 -15.80
N GLY A 25 -14.49 -9.61 -15.11
CA GLY A 25 -13.45 -10.61 -14.82
C GLY A 25 -13.20 -10.92 -13.34
N SER A 26 -13.69 -12.08 -12.89
CA SER A 26 -13.26 -12.71 -11.63
C SER A 26 -11.78 -13.10 -11.61
N ASN A 27 -11.16 -13.18 -12.79
CA ASN A 27 -9.77 -13.62 -12.98
C ASN A 27 -8.79 -12.45 -13.18
N ALA A 28 -9.27 -11.21 -13.01
CA ALA A 28 -8.42 -10.02 -13.07
C ALA A 28 -7.32 -10.07 -12.00
N PRO A 29 -6.15 -9.43 -12.24
CA PRO A 29 -5.10 -9.36 -11.24
C PRO A 29 -5.57 -8.67 -9.96
N GLY A 30 -5.08 -9.17 -8.83
CA GLY A 30 -5.41 -8.67 -7.50
C GLY A 30 -4.50 -7.51 -7.09
N MET A 31 -5.03 -6.58 -6.30
CA MET A 31 -4.29 -5.55 -5.60
C MET A 31 -4.78 -5.45 -4.16
N VAL A 32 -3.89 -5.70 -3.20
CA VAL A 32 -4.15 -5.31 -1.81
C VAL A 32 -3.80 -3.84 -1.66
N VAL A 33 -4.76 -3.04 -1.19
CA VAL A 33 -4.60 -1.60 -0.99
C VAL A 33 -4.54 -1.34 0.52
N ILE A 34 -3.48 -0.72 1.01
CA ILE A 34 -3.24 -0.53 2.44
C ILE A 34 -3.50 0.93 2.79
N GLN A 35 -4.40 1.11 3.75
CA GLN A 35 -4.83 2.41 4.28
C GLN A 35 -3.67 3.27 4.82
N GLU A 36 -3.88 4.57 4.78
CA GLU A 36 -3.14 5.49 5.66
C GLU A 36 -3.54 5.25 7.13
N TRP A 37 -2.93 6.01 8.05
CA TRP A 37 -3.23 5.95 9.49
C TRP A 37 -4.66 6.36 9.89
N TRP A 38 -5.51 6.77 8.94
CA TRP A 38 -6.88 7.23 9.20
C TRP A 38 -7.90 6.10 9.35
N GLY A 39 -7.55 4.85 9.03
CA GLY A 39 -8.52 3.75 8.94
C GLY A 39 -9.04 3.50 7.52
N LEU A 40 -9.96 2.55 7.42
CA LEU A 40 -10.71 2.23 6.20
C LEU A 40 -11.77 3.33 5.91
N ASN A 41 -11.31 4.47 5.40
CA ASN A 41 -12.14 5.63 5.05
C ASN A 41 -12.56 5.64 3.57
N ASP A 42 -13.35 6.64 3.16
CA ASP A 42 -13.86 6.71 1.79
C ASP A 42 -12.79 7.06 0.76
N GLN A 43 -11.71 7.75 1.16
CA GLN A 43 -10.60 8.05 0.25
C GLN A 43 -9.88 6.77 -0.17
N ILE A 44 -9.54 5.89 0.77
CA ILE A 44 -8.85 4.63 0.43
C ILE A 44 -9.78 3.63 -0.28
N LYS A 45 -11.09 3.64 0.03
CA LYS A 45 -12.08 2.90 -0.77
C LYS A 45 -12.16 3.44 -2.20
N GLY A 46 -12.08 4.76 -2.37
CA GLY A 46 -12.00 5.42 -3.68
C GLY A 46 -10.76 5.00 -4.48
N VAL A 47 -9.63 4.78 -3.82
CA VAL A 47 -8.43 4.22 -4.44
C VAL A 47 -8.67 2.78 -4.92
N ALA A 48 -9.30 1.93 -4.10
CA ALA A 48 -9.67 0.58 -4.52
C ALA A 48 -10.65 0.59 -5.71
N ASP A 49 -11.64 1.49 -5.70
CA ASP A 49 -12.58 1.66 -6.80
C ASP A 49 -11.87 2.16 -8.09
N LYS A 50 -10.85 3.02 -7.97
CA LYS A 50 -10.02 3.47 -9.10
C LYS A 50 -9.26 2.30 -9.74
N LEU A 51 -8.68 1.43 -8.92
CA LEU A 51 -8.01 0.20 -9.40
C LEU A 51 -9.01 -0.78 -10.02
N ALA A 52 -10.21 -0.92 -9.45
CA ALA A 52 -11.28 -1.72 -10.02
C ALA A 52 -11.73 -1.22 -11.40
N LYS A 53 -11.86 0.09 -11.58
CA LYS A 53 -12.12 0.70 -12.90
C LYS A 53 -10.99 0.46 -13.91
N ALA A 54 -9.76 0.30 -13.44
CA ALA A 54 -8.59 -0.02 -14.26
C ALA A 54 -8.39 -1.53 -14.53
N GLY A 55 -9.34 -2.37 -14.09
CA GLY A 55 -9.33 -3.81 -14.37
C GLY A 55 -8.60 -4.66 -13.33
N TYR A 56 -8.50 -4.21 -12.07
CA TYR A 56 -7.91 -4.98 -10.96
C TYR A 56 -8.96 -5.35 -9.93
N ARG A 57 -8.81 -6.50 -9.25
CA ARG A 57 -9.57 -6.80 -8.04
C ARG A 57 -8.87 -6.16 -6.84
N ALA A 58 -9.45 -5.12 -6.26
CA ALA A 58 -8.81 -4.35 -5.20
C ALA A 58 -9.41 -4.70 -3.84
N LEU A 59 -8.60 -5.20 -2.91
CA LEU A 59 -8.99 -5.51 -1.53
C LEU A 59 -8.29 -4.59 -0.55
N VAL A 60 -9.05 -3.86 0.26
CA VAL A 60 -8.54 -3.03 1.35
C VAL A 60 -8.73 -3.77 2.68
N PRO A 61 -7.67 -4.28 3.33
CA PRO A 61 -7.75 -4.83 4.68
C PRO A 61 -8.20 -3.80 5.70
N ASP A 62 -9.12 -4.17 6.58
CA ASP A 62 -9.53 -3.36 7.73
C ASP A 62 -8.54 -3.55 8.89
N LEU A 63 -7.40 -2.86 8.82
CA LEU A 63 -6.31 -3.03 9.78
C LEU A 63 -6.68 -2.57 11.20
N TYR A 64 -7.68 -1.68 11.33
CA TYR A 64 -8.15 -1.19 12.62
C TYR A 64 -9.48 -1.80 13.08
N ARG A 65 -9.93 -2.88 12.44
CA ARG A 65 -11.08 -3.68 12.88
C ARG A 65 -12.36 -2.83 13.07
N GLY A 66 -12.65 -1.99 12.08
CA GLY A 66 -13.85 -1.17 11.99
C GLY A 66 -13.66 0.26 12.48
N LYS A 67 -12.49 0.60 13.03
CA LYS A 67 -12.18 1.96 13.46
C LYS A 67 -11.62 2.79 12.32
N SER A 68 -12.07 4.04 12.24
CA SER A 68 -11.49 5.08 11.39
C SER A 68 -11.68 6.43 12.07
N THR A 69 -10.85 7.40 11.72
CA THR A 69 -10.85 8.70 12.37
C THR A 69 -10.41 9.81 11.41
N VAL A 70 -10.78 11.03 11.78
CA VAL A 70 -10.26 12.28 11.17
C VAL A 70 -9.42 13.09 12.15
N ASP A 71 -9.36 12.67 13.42
CA ASP A 71 -8.55 13.28 14.47
C ASP A 71 -7.14 12.68 14.47
N ALA A 72 -6.13 13.56 14.48
CA ALA A 72 -4.73 13.14 14.38
C ALA A 72 -4.22 12.40 15.61
N LYS A 73 -4.70 12.73 16.82
CA LYS A 73 -4.28 12.05 18.05
C LYS A 73 -4.86 10.64 18.10
N GLU A 74 -6.11 10.47 17.68
CA GLU A 74 -6.70 9.14 17.56
C GLU A 74 -6.02 8.33 16.45
N ALA A 75 -5.64 8.95 15.33
CA ALA A 75 -4.89 8.27 14.26
C ALA A 75 -3.52 7.79 14.77
N GLU A 76 -2.81 8.62 15.53
CA GLU A 76 -1.56 8.26 16.19
C GLU A 76 -1.76 7.11 17.19
N HIS A 77 -2.82 7.15 18.00
CA HIS A 77 -3.15 6.08 18.94
C HIS A 77 -3.43 4.75 18.23
N LEU A 78 -4.23 4.77 17.16
CA LEU A 78 -4.53 3.58 16.36
C LEU A 78 -3.28 3.01 15.69
N MET A 79 -2.43 3.86 15.12
CA MET A 79 -1.17 3.44 14.50
C MET A 79 -0.21 2.84 15.53
N THR A 80 -0.07 3.47 16.70
CA THR A 80 0.80 2.97 17.78
C THR A 80 0.30 1.63 18.34
N GLY A 81 -1.01 1.44 18.39
CA GLY A 81 -1.62 0.17 18.80
C GLY A 81 -1.54 -0.94 17.75
N LEU A 82 -1.16 -0.63 16.51
CA LEU A 82 -1.04 -1.61 15.43
C LEU A 82 0.30 -2.34 15.50
N ASN A 83 0.26 -3.67 15.52
CA ASN A 83 1.46 -4.48 15.31
C ASN A 83 1.75 -4.58 13.80
N PHE A 84 2.77 -3.86 13.32
CA PHE A 84 3.11 -3.82 11.89
C PHE A 84 3.58 -5.18 11.35
N GLY A 85 4.24 -6.00 12.17
CA GLY A 85 4.65 -7.35 11.80
C GLY A 85 3.45 -8.29 11.62
N ASP A 86 2.48 -8.22 12.52
CA ASP A 86 1.21 -8.96 12.40
C ASP A 86 0.39 -8.43 11.20
N ALA A 87 0.29 -7.12 11.02
CA ALA A 87 -0.43 -6.51 9.91
C ALA A 87 0.17 -6.96 8.55
N ALA A 88 1.50 -6.89 8.39
CA ALA A 88 2.16 -7.32 7.17
C ALA A 88 2.10 -8.86 6.97
N GLY A 89 2.48 -9.62 7.99
CA GLY A 89 2.63 -11.07 7.90
C GLY A 89 1.32 -11.86 7.96
N GLN A 90 0.25 -11.26 8.51
CA GLN A 90 -1.04 -11.94 8.68
C GLN A 90 -2.17 -11.26 7.89
N ASP A 91 -2.48 -9.99 8.18
CA ASP A 91 -3.63 -9.32 7.57
C ASP A 91 -3.44 -9.07 6.06
N ILE A 92 -2.28 -8.53 5.67
CA ILE A 92 -1.94 -8.24 4.27
C ILE A 92 -1.63 -9.54 3.52
N ARG A 93 -0.88 -10.46 4.13
CA ARG A 93 -0.62 -11.78 3.54
C ARG A 93 -1.90 -12.55 3.26
N GLY A 94 -2.83 -12.58 4.21
CA GLY A 94 -4.14 -13.20 4.06
C GLY A 94 -4.95 -12.58 2.91
N ALA A 95 -4.85 -11.25 2.73
CA ALA A 95 -5.52 -10.56 1.63
C ALA A 95 -4.96 -10.98 0.26
N VAL A 96 -3.63 -11.07 0.14
CA VAL A 96 -2.96 -11.57 -1.07
C VAL A 96 -3.39 -13.02 -1.36
N GLN A 97 -3.35 -13.89 -0.34
CA GLN A 97 -3.76 -15.29 -0.48
C GLN A 97 -5.22 -15.42 -0.87
N TYR A 98 -6.11 -14.61 -0.30
CA TYR A 98 -7.53 -14.56 -0.66
C TYR A 98 -7.73 -14.13 -2.12
N LEU A 99 -7.07 -13.06 -2.57
CA LEU A 99 -7.18 -12.60 -3.96
C LEU A 99 -6.74 -13.69 -4.93
N LYS A 100 -5.65 -14.41 -4.61
CA LYS A 100 -5.15 -15.51 -5.42
C LYS A 100 -6.08 -16.71 -5.45
N SER A 101 -6.51 -17.19 -4.28
CA SER A 101 -7.40 -18.36 -4.19
C SER A 101 -8.81 -18.10 -4.75
N SER A 102 -9.25 -16.83 -4.78
CA SER A 102 -10.55 -16.44 -5.34
C SER A 102 -10.50 -16.05 -6.82
N GLY A 103 -9.40 -16.29 -7.53
CA GLY A 103 -9.34 -16.21 -9.00
C GLY A 103 -8.23 -15.35 -9.60
N SER A 104 -7.52 -14.53 -8.80
CA SER A 104 -6.46 -13.67 -9.34
C SER A 104 -5.18 -14.47 -9.56
N ALA A 105 -4.75 -14.68 -10.81
CA ALA A 105 -3.50 -15.41 -11.08
C ALA A 105 -2.26 -14.71 -10.45
N LYS A 106 -2.29 -13.38 -10.43
CA LYS A 106 -1.28 -12.53 -9.79
C LYS A 106 -1.93 -11.55 -8.82
N ALA A 107 -1.22 -11.19 -7.76
CA ALA A 107 -1.66 -10.21 -6.78
C ALA A 107 -0.50 -9.34 -6.28
N GLY A 108 -0.66 -8.02 -6.37
CA GLY A 108 0.27 -7.04 -5.82
C GLY A 108 -0.20 -6.42 -4.50
N ILE A 109 0.68 -5.65 -3.88
CA ILE A 109 0.39 -4.84 -2.69
C ILE A 109 0.71 -3.37 -2.98
N THR A 110 -0.13 -2.45 -2.51
CA THR A 110 0.12 -1.00 -2.61
C THR A 110 -0.38 -0.32 -1.34
N GLY A 111 0.24 0.76 -0.93
CA GLY A 111 -0.20 1.47 0.26
C GLY A 111 0.40 2.85 0.42
N PHE A 112 -0.27 3.66 1.24
CA PHE A 112 -0.03 5.10 1.37
C PHE A 112 0.31 5.46 2.81
N CYS A 113 1.29 6.36 3.03
CA CYS A 113 1.73 6.76 4.38
C CYS A 113 2.15 5.54 5.21
N MET A 114 1.48 5.28 6.34
CA MET A 114 1.59 4.03 7.11
C MET A 114 1.48 2.78 6.23
N GLY A 115 0.54 2.78 5.28
CA GLY A 115 0.37 1.71 4.31
C GLY A 115 1.54 1.57 3.34
N GLY A 116 2.27 2.65 3.05
CA GLY A 116 3.49 2.60 2.24
C GLY A 116 4.63 1.91 3.00
N ALA A 117 4.75 2.18 4.30
CA ALA A 117 5.67 1.46 5.17
C ALA A 117 5.31 -0.04 5.27
N LEU A 118 4.02 -0.34 5.47
CA LEU A 118 3.50 -1.71 5.46
C LEU A 118 3.63 -2.40 4.09
N THR A 119 3.69 -1.65 2.99
CA THR A 119 3.95 -2.21 1.66
C THR A 119 5.38 -2.75 1.55
N LEU A 120 6.36 -2.00 2.05
CA LEU A 120 7.76 -2.46 2.10
C LEU A 120 7.92 -3.64 3.05
N LEU A 121 7.27 -3.62 4.22
CA LEU A 121 7.23 -4.78 5.12
C LEU A 121 6.49 -5.97 4.48
N GLY A 122 5.43 -5.71 3.72
CA GLY A 122 4.70 -6.71 2.96
C GLY A 122 5.59 -7.38 1.91
N ALA A 123 6.43 -6.64 1.21
CA ALA A 123 7.38 -7.20 0.26
C ALA A 123 8.38 -8.18 0.90
N VAL A 124 8.69 -8.00 2.18
CA VAL A 124 9.54 -8.91 2.99
C VAL A 124 8.74 -10.11 3.51
N ASN A 125 7.51 -9.89 3.96
CA ASN A 125 6.73 -10.88 4.74
C ASN A 125 5.68 -11.66 3.92
N VAL A 126 5.41 -11.25 2.69
CA VAL A 126 4.40 -11.84 1.80
C VAL A 126 5.10 -12.41 0.56
N PRO A 127 5.69 -13.62 0.66
CA PRO A 127 6.40 -14.24 -0.47
C PRO A 127 5.49 -14.53 -1.67
N GLU A 128 4.17 -14.51 -1.48
CA GLU A 128 3.16 -14.71 -2.53
C GLU A 128 2.89 -13.44 -3.36
N THR A 129 3.37 -12.26 -2.97
CA THR A 129 3.10 -11.03 -3.74
C THR A 129 3.94 -10.97 -5.02
N ASP A 130 3.33 -10.50 -6.11
CA ASP A 130 3.97 -10.44 -7.43
C ASP A 130 4.52 -9.04 -7.78
N ALA A 131 4.13 -8.01 -7.04
CA ALA A 131 4.57 -6.62 -7.21
C ALA A 131 4.21 -5.79 -5.97
N ALA A 132 5.03 -4.80 -5.60
CA ALA A 132 4.74 -3.90 -4.47
C ALA A 132 4.92 -2.42 -4.86
N VAL A 133 3.99 -1.56 -4.45
CA VAL A 133 4.01 -0.11 -4.75
C VAL A 133 3.85 0.72 -3.47
N ALA A 134 4.94 1.31 -2.98
CA ALA A 134 4.95 2.14 -1.78
C ALA A 134 4.75 3.62 -2.13
N TRP A 135 3.84 4.29 -1.43
CA TRP A 135 3.58 5.72 -1.56
C TRP A 135 3.89 6.44 -0.26
N TYR A 136 4.88 7.34 -0.30
CA TYR A 136 5.32 8.20 0.80
C TYR A 136 5.28 7.51 2.16
N GLY A 137 5.88 6.32 2.24
CA GLY A 137 5.88 5.50 3.44
C GLY A 137 7.19 4.75 3.59
N PHE A 138 7.70 4.73 4.82
CA PHE A 138 9.04 4.23 5.11
C PHE A 138 9.05 3.54 6.48
N PRO A 139 9.35 2.23 6.57
CA PRO A 139 9.53 1.54 7.84
C PRO A 139 10.99 1.67 8.32
N PRO A 140 11.27 1.39 9.60
CA PRO A 140 12.65 1.26 10.07
C PRO A 140 13.45 0.23 9.25
N LEU A 141 14.66 0.60 8.84
CA LEU A 141 15.46 -0.16 7.87
C LEU A 141 15.85 -1.54 8.37
N GLU A 142 16.00 -1.73 9.67
CA GLU A 142 16.33 -2.99 10.33
C GLU A 142 15.27 -4.08 10.07
N TYR A 143 14.01 -3.69 9.82
CA TYR A 143 12.93 -4.63 9.50
C TYR A 143 12.89 -5.02 8.01
N ILE A 144 13.67 -4.34 7.17
CA ILE A 144 13.79 -4.68 5.75
C ILE A 144 14.92 -5.69 5.55
N ASP A 145 14.57 -6.97 5.46
CA ASP A 145 15.48 -8.02 5.02
C ASP A 145 15.33 -8.22 3.51
N PRO A 146 16.24 -7.68 2.68
CA PRO A 146 16.08 -7.70 1.23
C PRO A 146 16.26 -9.10 0.63
N SER A 147 16.87 -10.05 1.36
CA SER A 147 16.99 -11.44 0.91
C SER A 147 15.65 -12.16 0.78
N LYS A 148 14.62 -11.65 1.46
CA LYS A 148 13.25 -12.17 1.41
C LYS A 148 12.39 -11.54 0.31
N ILE A 149 12.84 -10.42 -0.27
CA ILE A 149 12.08 -9.67 -1.27
C ILE A 149 12.26 -10.30 -2.64
N LYS A 150 11.19 -10.91 -3.15
CA LYS A 150 11.16 -11.54 -4.48
C LYS A 150 10.45 -10.69 -5.53
N ALA A 151 9.48 -9.89 -5.11
CA ALA A 151 8.69 -9.04 -5.97
C ALA A 151 9.47 -7.77 -6.37
N PRO A 152 9.27 -7.25 -7.60
CA PRO A 152 9.75 -5.92 -7.95
C PRO A 152 9.02 -4.85 -7.11
N LEU A 153 9.74 -3.77 -6.80
CA LEU A 153 9.22 -2.65 -6.03
C LEU A 153 9.09 -1.40 -6.90
N LEU A 154 8.03 -0.63 -6.69
CA LEU A 154 7.89 0.75 -7.12
C LEU A 154 7.73 1.61 -5.87
N GLY A 155 8.39 2.76 -5.83
CA GLY A 155 8.34 3.68 -4.71
C GLY A 155 8.14 5.12 -5.16
N HIS A 156 7.27 5.84 -4.47
CA HIS A 156 7.00 7.25 -4.72
C HIS A 156 7.24 8.08 -3.46
N TYR A 157 8.28 8.92 -3.47
CA TYR A 157 8.75 9.63 -2.29
C TYR A 157 8.72 11.14 -2.48
N ALA A 158 8.27 11.85 -1.45
CA ALA A 158 8.25 13.31 -1.40
C ALA A 158 9.63 13.85 -1.00
N LEU A 159 10.14 14.87 -1.69
CA LEU A 159 11.40 15.55 -1.35
C LEU A 159 11.27 16.38 -0.07
N HIS A 160 10.07 16.88 0.21
CA HIS A 160 9.75 17.72 1.38
C HIS A 160 8.91 16.95 2.41
N ASP A 161 9.19 15.65 2.58
CA ASP A 161 8.59 14.84 3.61
C ASP A 161 9.17 15.20 4.99
N GLU A 162 8.30 15.48 5.97
CA GLU A 162 8.70 15.88 7.32
C GLU A 162 8.66 14.67 8.30
N PHE A 163 8.13 13.51 7.89
CA PHE A 163 8.09 12.31 8.72
C PHE A 163 9.36 11.45 8.61
N PHE A 164 10.04 11.51 7.47
CA PHE A 164 11.35 10.90 7.26
C PHE A 164 12.12 11.69 6.20
N THR A 165 13.45 11.74 6.30
CA THR A 165 14.28 12.46 5.33
C THR A 165 14.47 11.63 4.06
N ILE A 166 14.64 12.30 2.91
CA ILE A 166 14.85 11.60 1.64
C ILE A 166 16.13 10.76 1.62
N ASP A 167 17.16 11.13 2.39
CA ASP A 167 18.40 10.36 2.55
C ASP A 167 18.14 8.94 3.10
N LYS A 168 17.06 8.73 3.86
CA LYS A 168 16.65 7.39 4.29
C LYS A 168 16.20 6.52 3.12
N VAL A 169 15.60 7.10 2.09
CA VAL A 169 15.28 6.41 0.84
C VAL A 169 16.56 6.01 0.11
N ASP A 170 17.60 6.86 0.12
CA ASP A 170 18.91 6.53 -0.47
C ASP A 170 19.57 5.34 0.23
N GLU A 171 19.50 5.30 1.57
CA GLU A 171 19.95 4.15 2.38
C GLU A 171 19.19 2.86 2.00
N LEU A 172 17.87 2.95 1.82
CA LEU A 172 17.04 1.83 1.36
C LEU A 172 17.45 1.37 -0.05
N GLU A 173 17.60 2.28 -1.00
CA GLU A 173 18.03 1.94 -2.37
C GLU A 173 19.39 1.24 -2.39
N LYS A 174 20.35 1.71 -1.57
CA LYS A 174 21.67 1.07 -1.43
C LYS A 174 21.53 -0.36 -0.91
N LYS A 175 20.70 -0.55 0.13
CA LYS A 175 20.43 -1.86 0.73
C LYS A 175 19.77 -2.83 -0.26
N LEU A 176 18.75 -2.37 -0.99
CA LEU A 176 18.06 -3.16 -2.01
C LEU A 176 18.97 -3.52 -3.18
N ARG A 177 19.76 -2.57 -3.67
CA ARG A 177 20.71 -2.77 -4.77
C ARG A 177 21.80 -3.77 -4.40
N GLY A 178 22.33 -3.70 -3.17
CA GLY A 178 23.33 -4.64 -2.66
C GLY A 178 22.83 -6.09 -2.60
N ALA A 179 21.51 -6.30 -2.51
CA ALA A 179 20.87 -7.61 -2.52
C ALA A 179 20.30 -8.02 -3.90
N GLY A 180 20.46 -7.19 -4.94
CA GLY A 180 19.95 -7.47 -6.28
C GLY A 180 18.42 -7.39 -6.41
N VAL A 181 17.73 -6.72 -5.47
CA VAL A 181 16.28 -6.51 -5.55
C VAL A 181 15.96 -5.57 -6.72
N LYS A 182 14.94 -5.90 -7.52
CA LYS A 182 14.47 -5.03 -8.60
C LYS A 182 13.59 -3.92 -8.01
N PHE A 183 13.96 -2.66 -8.22
CA PHE A 183 13.14 -1.53 -7.78
C PHE A 183 13.23 -0.33 -8.73
N GLU A 184 12.18 0.48 -8.74
CA GLU A 184 12.07 1.77 -9.42
C GLU A 184 11.55 2.80 -8.40
N PHE A 185 12.40 3.68 -7.87
CA PHE A 185 11.98 4.72 -6.93
C PHE A 185 12.01 6.10 -7.58
N HIS A 186 10.95 6.87 -7.36
CA HIS A 186 10.77 8.20 -7.91
C HIS A 186 10.61 9.22 -6.78
N ARG A 187 11.19 10.40 -7.00
CA ARG A 187 11.16 11.53 -6.06
C ARG A 187 10.36 12.67 -6.67
N TYR A 188 9.57 13.34 -5.84
CA TYR A 188 8.66 14.40 -6.25
C TYR A 188 8.89 15.65 -5.40
N ASP A 189 8.95 16.81 -6.04
CA ASP A 189 8.93 18.11 -5.35
C ASP A 189 7.53 18.33 -4.76
N ALA A 190 7.28 17.71 -3.61
CA ALA A 190 6.01 17.65 -2.92
C ALA A 190 6.25 17.34 -1.42
N LYS A 191 5.20 17.50 -0.60
CA LYS A 191 5.18 17.06 0.79
C LYS A 191 4.55 15.68 0.95
N HIS A 192 4.47 15.21 2.20
CA HIS A 192 3.77 13.97 2.53
C HIS A 192 2.30 14.00 2.10
N ALA A 193 1.73 12.82 1.82
CA ALA A 193 0.36 12.64 1.34
C ALA A 193 0.04 13.33 -0.01
N PHE A 194 1.05 13.55 -0.86
CA PHE A 194 0.86 14.26 -2.14
C PHE A 194 -0.15 13.64 -3.10
N ALA A 195 -0.43 12.33 -2.97
CA ALA A 195 -1.40 11.61 -3.80
C ALA A 195 -2.77 11.45 -3.14
N ASN A 196 -2.99 11.99 -1.94
CA ASN A 196 -4.28 11.99 -1.25
C ASN A 196 -5.01 13.31 -1.53
N GLU A 197 -6.08 13.25 -2.33
CA GLU A 197 -6.90 14.39 -2.73
C GLU A 197 -7.61 15.08 -1.56
N THR A 198 -7.67 14.43 -0.40
CA THR A 198 -8.29 14.95 0.83
C THR A 198 -7.28 15.44 1.85
N ALA A 199 -5.97 15.35 1.57
CA ALA A 199 -4.90 15.70 2.51
C ALA A 199 -5.05 17.12 3.09
N ASP A 200 -5.38 18.09 2.24
CA ASP A 200 -5.51 19.51 2.64
C ASP A 200 -6.65 19.72 3.66
N SER A 201 -7.69 18.88 3.63
CA SER A 201 -8.81 18.99 4.59
C SER A 201 -8.44 18.51 6.00
N LYS A 202 -7.29 17.84 6.16
CA LYS A 202 -6.82 17.35 7.47
C LYS A 202 -6.17 18.45 8.32
N ASN A 203 -5.88 19.62 7.74
CA ASN A 203 -5.27 20.76 8.43
C ASN A 203 -3.99 20.41 9.22
N LEU A 204 -3.18 19.49 8.67
CA LEU A 204 -1.89 19.10 9.24
C LEU A 204 -0.75 19.70 8.39
N PRO A 205 0.15 20.53 8.94
CA PRO A 205 1.18 21.23 8.17
C PRO A 205 2.09 20.34 7.29
N PRO A 206 2.42 19.09 7.68
CA PRO A 206 3.21 18.18 6.84
C PRO A 206 2.47 17.60 5.64
N LEU A 207 1.13 17.63 5.62
CA LEU A 207 0.31 17.00 4.58
C LEU A 207 -0.06 18.02 3.50
N LYS A 208 0.15 17.68 2.22
CA LYS A 208 -0.24 18.55 1.11
C LYS A 208 -0.56 17.75 -0.14
N TYR A 209 -1.76 17.90 -0.68
CA TYR A 209 -2.10 17.33 -2.00
C TYR A 209 -1.34 18.07 -3.12
N HIS A 210 -0.73 17.31 -4.03
CA HIS A 210 -0.02 17.86 -5.19
C HIS A 210 -0.48 17.16 -6.47
N PRO A 211 -1.42 17.77 -7.25
CA PRO A 211 -2.09 17.09 -8.35
C PRO A 211 -1.14 16.63 -9.47
N GLN A 212 -0.17 17.44 -9.90
CA GLN A 212 0.74 17.02 -10.98
C GLN A 212 1.64 15.83 -10.57
N ALA A 213 2.18 15.85 -9.34
CA ALA A 213 2.96 14.75 -8.79
C ALA A 213 2.10 13.48 -8.63
N ALA A 214 0.87 13.63 -8.12
CA ALA A 214 -0.08 12.53 -7.99
C ALA A 214 -0.41 11.88 -9.33
N GLU A 215 -0.71 12.67 -10.36
CA GLU A 215 -1.00 12.20 -11.71
C GLU A 215 0.19 11.43 -12.30
N GLN A 216 1.40 12.01 -12.22
CA GLN A 216 2.62 11.37 -12.72
C GLN A 216 2.90 10.04 -12.00
N ALA A 217 2.77 10.02 -10.68
CA ALA A 217 2.97 8.82 -9.86
C ALA A 217 1.92 7.75 -10.18
N TRP A 218 0.66 8.13 -10.37
CA TRP A 218 -0.39 7.19 -10.79
C TRP A 218 -0.12 6.59 -12.16
N LYS A 219 0.31 7.40 -13.13
CA LYS A 219 0.70 6.88 -14.46
C LYS A 219 1.80 5.83 -14.34
N ARG A 220 2.88 6.12 -13.60
CA ARG A 220 3.99 5.18 -13.35
C ARG A 220 3.51 3.91 -12.66
N THR A 221 2.61 4.04 -11.68
CA THR A 221 2.00 2.89 -11.00
C THR A 221 1.23 2.02 -11.97
N MET A 222 0.37 2.57 -12.83
CA MET A 222 -0.36 1.76 -13.81
C MET A 222 0.57 1.07 -14.80
N ASP A 223 1.57 1.79 -15.33
CA ASP A 223 2.58 1.24 -16.25
C ASP A 223 3.37 0.09 -15.60
N PHE A 224 3.68 0.20 -14.30
CA PHE A 224 4.35 -0.85 -13.52
C PHE A 224 3.44 -2.05 -13.26
N LEU A 225 2.20 -1.83 -12.82
CA LEU A 225 1.25 -2.90 -12.54
C LEU A 225 0.87 -3.68 -13.81
N ASP A 226 0.75 -3.00 -14.96
CA ASP A 226 0.50 -3.65 -16.25
C ASP A 226 1.67 -4.57 -16.65
N ARG A 227 2.93 -4.14 -16.43
CA ARG A 227 4.12 -4.95 -16.72
C ARG A 227 4.20 -6.20 -15.84
N HIS A 228 3.80 -6.12 -14.57
CA HIS A 228 4.06 -7.18 -13.60
C HIS A 228 2.87 -8.09 -13.31
N LEU A 229 1.63 -7.58 -13.39
CA LEU A 229 0.43 -8.30 -12.96
C LEU A 229 -0.51 -8.72 -14.10
N LYS A 230 -0.53 -8.01 -15.24
CA LYS A 230 -1.41 -8.36 -16.39
C LYS A 230 -0.78 -9.28 -17.42
N ARG A 231 0.50 -9.58 -17.29
CA ARG A 231 1.25 -10.46 -18.18
C ARG A 231 1.35 -11.87 -17.63
#